data_AF-A0A6B2LZT9-F1
#
_entry.id   AF-A0A6B2LZT9-F1
#
_cell.length_a   1.000
_cell.length_b   1.000
_cell.length_c   1.000
_cell.angle_alpha   90.00
_cell.angle_beta   90.00
_cell.angle_gamma   90.00
#
_symmetry.space_group_name_H-M   'P 1'
#
loop_
_entity.id
_entity.type
_entity.pdbx_description
1 polymer ?
#
loop_
_entity_poly.entity_id
_entity_poly.type
_entity_poly.pdbx_seq_one_letter_code
_entity_poly.pdbx_strand_id
1 'polypeptide(L)'
;MKWEKLNNWIQIIGMLGVIGSLVFVGLQLKQSQEIAIAAQYQARLESASSHYTSILQSNPALHAIGTDILSDMLADPSIPEDLKAWASAQPVEELAVRLIGAIIALKSHDNVYFQYQSGFIDQESWDALCTQLKIGLDDQRTWMKSIYLENPMVWRESYRELIEELIE
;
A
#
# COMPACT_ATOMS: atom_id res chain seq x y z
N MET A 1 16.82 63.02 -8.54
CA MET A 1 17.36 62.29 -7.36
C MET A 1 16.31 61.63 -6.45
N LYS A 2 15.30 62.30 -5.85
CA LYS A 2 14.30 61.62 -4.99
C LYS A 2 13.34 60.69 -5.77
N TRP A 3 12.90 61.12 -6.95
CA TRP A 3 11.98 60.38 -7.81
C TRP A 3 12.60 59.13 -8.44
N GLU A 4 13.88 59.18 -8.82
CA GLU A 4 14.61 58.01 -9.36
C GLU A 4 14.77 56.91 -8.30
N LYS A 5 15.10 57.31 -7.06
CA LYS A 5 15.18 56.35 -5.94
C LYS A 5 13.82 55.68 -5.70
N LEU A 6 12.73 56.46 -5.72
CA LEU A 6 11.37 55.92 -5.57
C LEU A 6 11.01 54.94 -6.68
N ASN A 7 11.34 55.28 -7.93
CA ASN A 7 11.08 54.42 -9.08
C ASN A 7 11.87 53.08 -9.00
N ASN A 8 13.14 53.14 -8.57
CA ASN A 8 13.95 51.94 -8.35
C ASN A 8 13.36 51.04 -7.26
N TRP A 9 12.84 51.61 -6.17
CA TRP A 9 12.18 50.85 -5.11
C TRP A 9 10.91 50.15 -5.61
N ILE A 10 10.09 50.85 -6.40
CA ILE A 10 8.87 50.27 -7.00
C ILE A 10 9.24 49.12 -7.95
N GLN A 11 10.29 49.27 -8.76
CA GLN A 11 10.76 48.19 -9.64
C GLN A 11 11.24 46.97 -8.87
N ILE A 12 12.00 47.15 -7.78
CA ILE A 12 12.45 46.04 -6.93
C ILE A 12 11.25 45.32 -6.31
N ILE A 13 10.27 46.05 -5.78
CA ILE A 13 9.06 45.47 -5.20
C ILE A 13 8.24 44.73 -6.27
N GLY A 14 8.12 45.29 -7.47
CA GLY A 14 7.44 44.64 -8.59
C GLY A 14 8.12 43.34 -9.01
N MET A 15 9.46 43.35 -9.11
CA MET A 15 10.25 42.16 -9.43
C MET A 15 10.14 41.10 -8.32
N LEU A 16 10.20 41.50 -7.05
CA LEU A 16 9.97 40.61 -5.91
C LEU A 16 8.55 40.04 -5.91
N GLY A 17 7.54 40.83 -6.31
CA GLY A 17 6.16 40.38 -6.46
C GLY A 17 6.01 39.30 -7.53
N VAL A 18 6.68 39.45 -8.68
CA VAL A 18 6.70 38.43 -9.75
C VAL A 18 7.45 37.17 -9.29
N ILE A 19 8.58 37.31 -8.62
CA ILE A 19 9.32 36.16 -8.08
C ILE A 19 8.48 35.43 -7.04
N GLY A 20 7.86 36.17 -6.12
CA GLY A 20 6.98 35.61 -5.09
C GLY A 20 5.78 34.86 -5.66
N SER A 21 5.14 35.40 -6.71
CA SER A 21 4.03 34.72 -7.37
C SER A 21 4.47 33.45 -8.10
N LEU A 22 5.64 33.44 -8.74
CA LEU A 22 6.18 32.25 -9.39
C LEU A 22 6.55 31.15 -8.39
N VAL A 23 7.13 31.51 -7.23
CA VAL A 23 7.40 30.55 -6.16
C VAL A 23 6.10 29.92 -5.66
N PHE A 24 5.07 30.74 -5.42
CA PHE A 24 3.77 30.26 -4.98
C PHE A 24 3.13 29.31 -6.00
N VAL A 25 3.13 29.67 -7.29
CA VAL A 25 2.64 28.80 -8.38
C VAL A 25 3.45 27.49 -8.44
N GLY A 26 4.78 27.56 -8.31
CA GLY A 26 5.63 26.37 -8.28
C GLY A 26 5.27 25.40 -7.14
N LEU A 27 4.99 25.93 -5.94
CA LEU A 27 4.53 25.14 -4.80
C LEU A 27 3.15 24.51 -5.06
N GLN A 28 2.22 25.25 -5.65
CA GLN A 28 0.90 24.71 -6.01
C GLN A 28 0.98 23.58 -7.05
N LEU A 29 1.84 23.73 -8.07
CA LEU A 29 2.04 22.69 -9.08
C LEU A 29 2.64 21.43 -8.48
N LYS A 30 3.64 21.57 -7.59
CA LYS A 30 4.22 20.44 -6.85
C LYS A 30 3.15 19.70 -6.05
N GLN A 31 2.36 20.43 -5.25
CA GLN A 31 1.29 19.83 -4.46
C GLN A 31 0.23 19.14 -5.33
N SER A 32 -0.15 19.76 -6.45
CA SER A 32 -1.10 19.19 -7.40
C SER A 32 -0.59 17.90 -8.02
N GLN A 33 0.72 17.84 -8.33
CA GLN A 33 1.36 16.64 -8.83
C GLN A 33 1.37 15.51 -7.78
N GLU A 34 1.70 15.81 -6.53
CA GLU A 34 1.70 14.82 -5.42
C GLU A 34 0.30 14.22 -5.21
N ILE A 35 -0.74 15.07 -5.20
CA ILE A 35 -2.13 14.63 -5.09
C ILE A 35 -2.52 13.74 -6.29
N ALA A 36 -2.13 14.12 -7.50
CA ALA A 36 -2.45 13.34 -8.71
C ALA A 36 -1.80 11.95 -8.67
N ILE A 37 -0.56 11.84 -8.18
CA ILE A 37 0.13 10.56 -8.01
C ILE A 37 -0.60 9.72 -6.96
N ALA A 38 -0.90 10.26 -5.78
CA ALA A 38 -1.64 9.55 -4.74
C ALA A 38 -3.01 9.05 -5.25
N ALA A 39 -3.75 9.89 -5.98
CA ALA A 39 -5.00 9.50 -6.61
C ALA A 39 -4.84 8.37 -7.63
N GLN A 40 -3.76 8.36 -8.42
CA GLN A 40 -3.47 7.26 -9.35
C GLN A 40 -3.14 5.95 -8.62
N TYR A 41 -2.40 6.01 -7.50
CA TYR A 41 -2.14 4.84 -6.66
C TYR A 41 -3.44 4.29 -6.06
N GLN A 42 -4.31 5.16 -5.55
CA GLN A 42 -5.62 4.79 -5.03
C GLN A 42 -6.51 4.15 -6.10
N ALA A 43 -6.57 4.73 -7.30
CA ALA A 43 -7.38 4.19 -8.41
C ALA A 43 -6.92 2.79 -8.84
N ARG A 44 -5.61 2.51 -8.79
CA ARG A 44 -5.07 1.16 -9.06
C ARG A 44 -5.52 0.18 -7.99
N LEU A 45 -5.50 0.58 -6.73
CA LEU A 45 -5.99 -0.26 -5.63
C LEU A 45 -7.49 -0.54 -5.77
N GLU A 46 -8.31 0.47 -6.08
CA GLU A 46 -9.75 0.30 -6.29
C GLU A 46 -10.07 -0.65 -7.46
N SER A 47 -9.34 -0.52 -8.57
CA SER A 47 -9.47 -1.44 -9.70
C SER A 47 -9.12 -2.88 -9.32
N ALA A 48 -8.03 -3.08 -8.57
CA ALA A 48 -7.64 -4.40 -8.07
C ALA A 48 -8.69 -4.96 -7.09
N SER A 49 -9.14 -4.17 -6.12
CA SER A 49 -10.17 -4.55 -5.16
C SER A 49 -11.50 -4.93 -5.83
N SER A 50 -11.89 -4.21 -6.89
CA SER A 50 -13.06 -4.56 -7.70
C SER A 50 -12.89 -5.90 -8.40
N HIS A 51 -11.72 -6.16 -8.98
CA HIS A 51 -11.40 -7.46 -9.59
C HIS A 51 -11.49 -8.60 -8.57
N TYR A 52 -10.90 -8.44 -7.39
CA TYR A 52 -10.99 -9.46 -6.34
C TYR A 52 -12.40 -9.65 -5.80
N THR A 53 -13.19 -8.57 -5.69
CA THR A 53 -14.60 -8.65 -5.28
C THR A 53 -15.41 -9.52 -6.26
N SER A 54 -15.12 -9.41 -7.56
CA SER A 54 -15.74 -10.29 -8.58
C SER A 54 -15.40 -11.78 -8.35
N ILE A 55 -14.16 -12.08 -7.98
CA ILE A 55 -13.73 -13.45 -7.63
C ILE A 55 -14.45 -13.93 -6.36
N LEU A 56 -14.51 -13.09 -5.33
CA LEU A 56 -15.17 -13.39 -4.06
C LEU A 56 -16.68 -13.66 -4.21
N GLN A 57 -17.30 -13.16 -5.27
CA GLN A 57 -18.70 -13.44 -5.60
C GLN A 57 -18.90 -14.75 -6.38
N SER A 58 -17.82 -15.39 -6.84
CA SER A 58 -17.86 -16.61 -7.66
C SER A 58 -17.49 -17.84 -6.84
N ASN A 59 -18.50 -18.58 -6.39
CA ASN A 59 -18.27 -19.82 -5.62
C ASN A 59 -17.41 -20.86 -6.39
N PRO A 60 -17.61 -21.12 -7.70
CA PRO A 60 -16.74 -22.04 -8.43
C PRO A 60 -15.28 -21.58 -8.49
N ALA A 61 -15.03 -20.28 -8.59
CA ALA A 61 -13.66 -19.75 -8.59
C ALA A 61 -13.01 -19.91 -7.22
N LEU A 62 -13.73 -19.59 -6.14
CA LEU A 62 -13.25 -19.81 -4.77
C LEU A 62 -12.94 -21.27 -4.49
N HIS A 63 -13.82 -22.18 -4.94
CA HIS A 63 -13.60 -23.61 -4.77
C HIS A 63 -12.34 -24.11 -5.49
N ALA A 64 -12.13 -23.68 -6.74
CA ALA A 64 -10.95 -24.05 -7.52
C ALA A 64 -9.66 -23.54 -6.85
N ILE A 65 -9.60 -22.23 -6.56
CA ILE A 65 -8.45 -21.60 -5.90
C ILE A 65 -8.15 -22.28 -4.56
N GLY A 66 -9.19 -22.49 -3.75
CA GLY A 66 -9.06 -23.10 -2.43
C GLY A 66 -8.54 -24.53 -2.47
N THR A 67 -9.00 -25.31 -3.44
CA THR A 67 -8.56 -26.70 -3.65
C THR A 67 -7.10 -26.75 -4.06
N ASP A 68 -6.68 -25.87 -4.97
CA ASP A 68 -5.29 -25.77 -5.41
C ASP A 68 -4.36 -25.39 -4.23
N ILE A 69 -4.74 -24.37 -3.45
CA ILE A 69 -3.99 -23.96 -2.24
C ILE A 69 -3.84 -25.13 -1.27
N LEU A 70 -4.94 -25.82 -0.96
CA LEU A 70 -4.91 -26.94 -0.02
C LEU A 70 -4.02 -28.08 -0.54
N SER A 71 -4.11 -28.39 -1.84
CA SER A 71 -3.29 -29.42 -2.48
C SER A 71 -1.80 -29.09 -2.37
N ASP A 72 -1.41 -27.87 -2.74
CA ASP A 72 -0.01 -27.42 -2.70
C ASP A 72 0.54 -27.41 -1.27
N MET A 73 -0.26 -26.91 -0.32
CA MET A 73 0.10 -26.86 1.09
C MET A 73 0.30 -28.25 1.70
N LEU A 74 -0.55 -29.23 1.35
CA LEU A 74 -0.40 -30.60 1.82
C LEU A 74 0.84 -31.28 1.23
N ALA A 75 1.16 -30.97 -0.03
CA ALA A 75 2.32 -31.51 -0.74
C ALA A 75 3.66 -30.91 -0.26
N ASP A 76 3.67 -29.69 0.27
CA ASP A 76 4.88 -29.01 0.71
C ASP A 76 5.37 -29.54 2.09
N PRO A 77 6.54 -30.18 2.17
CA PRO A 77 7.07 -30.72 3.42
C PRO A 77 7.56 -29.64 4.40
N SER A 78 7.74 -28.40 3.95
CA SER A 78 8.21 -27.29 4.79
C SER A 78 7.10 -26.69 5.67
N ILE A 79 5.84 -26.96 5.33
CA ILE A 79 4.69 -26.44 6.06
C ILE A 79 4.45 -27.24 7.35
N PRO A 80 4.29 -26.58 8.52
CA PRO A 80 4.02 -27.26 9.78
C PRO A 80 2.76 -28.13 9.77
N GLU A 81 2.83 -29.30 10.39
CA GLU A 81 1.74 -30.28 10.39
C GLU A 81 0.46 -29.76 11.07
N ASP A 82 0.60 -28.93 12.11
CA ASP A 82 -0.53 -28.28 12.78
C ASP A 82 -1.24 -27.27 11.86
N LEU A 83 -0.47 -26.56 11.02
CA LEU A 83 -1.04 -25.67 10.02
C LEU A 83 -1.76 -26.47 8.92
N LYS A 84 -1.18 -27.58 8.44
CA LYS A 84 -1.84 -28.49 7.48
C LYS A 84 -3.15 -29.05 8.02
N ALA A 85 -3.15 -29.48 9.28
CA ALA A 85 -4.34 -29.98 9.96
C ALA A 85 -5.41 -28.89 10.10
N TRP A 86 -5.01 -27.66 10.45
CA TRP A 86 -5.91 -26.50 10.50
C TRP A 86 -6.54 -26.20 9.13
N ALA A 87 -5.73 -26.13 8.06
CA ALA A 87 -6.20 -25.82 6.72
C ALA A 87 -7.14 -26.90 6.18
N SER A 88 -6.83 -28.17 6.42
CA SER A 88 -7.68 -29.31 6.04
C SER A 88 -9.03 -29.33 6.75
N ALA A 89 -9.15 -28.65 7.90
CA ALA A 89 -10.40 -28.52 8.64
C ALA A 89 -11.25 -27.32 8.19
N GLN A 90 -10.75 -26.45 7.30
CA GLN A 90 -11.51 -25.32 6.76
C GLN A 90 -12.20 -25.70 5.45
N PRO A 91 -13.33 -25.04 5.11
CA PRO A 91 -13.81 -25.03 3.73
C PRO A 91 -12.74 -24.49 2.79
N VAL A 92 -12.56 -25.12 1.62
CA VAL A 92 -11.59 -24.64 0.61
C VAL A 92 -11.91 -23.21 0.15
N GLU A 93 -13.17 -22.81 0.14
CA GLU A 93 -13.56 -21.42 -0.16
C GLU A 93 -13.03 -20.44 0.89
N GLU A 94 -12.99 -20.83 2.17
CA GLU A 94 -12.41 -19.98 3.23
C GLU A 94 -10.90 -19.79 3.01
N LEU A 95 -10.23 -20.85 2.59
CA LEU A 95 -8.83 -20.81 2.18
C LEU A 95 -8.66 -19.77 1.05
N ALA A 96 -9.41 -19.87 -0.04
CA ALA A 96 -9.34 -18.89 -1.13
C ALA A 96 -9.60 -17.43 -0.67
N VAL A 97 -10.59 -17.22 0.20
CA VAL A 97 -10.91 -15.89 0.76
C VAL A 97 -9.73 -15.32 1.55
N ARG A 98 -9.04 -16.15 2.35
CA ARG A 98 -7.86 -15.72 3.12
C ARG A 98 -6.71 -15.30 2.21
N LEU A 99 -6.41 -16.05 1.15
CA LEU A 99 -5.39 -15.69 0.16
C LEU A 99 -5.70 -14.32 -0.46
N ILE A 100 -6.91 -14.18 -0.99
CA ILE A 100 -7.34 -12.95 -1.65
C ILE A 100 -7.29 -11.77 -0.66
N GLY A 101 -7.81 -11.97 0.56
CA GLY A 101 -7.79 -10.97 1.61
C GLY A 101 -6.38 -10.52 1.98
N ALA A 102 -5.44 -11.44 2.07
CA ALA A 102 -4.04 -11.15 2.38
C ALA A 102 -3.34 -10.37 1.25
N ILE A 103 -3.59 -10.71 -0.02
CA ILE A 103 -3.07 -9.95 -1.17
C ILE A 103 -3.61 -8.52 -1.13
N ILE A 104 -4.92 -8.34 -0.93
CA ILE A 104 -5.54 -7.02 -0.82
C ILE A 104 -4.98 -6.25 0.37
N ALA A 105 -4.84 -6.88 1.53
CA ALA A 105 -4.33 -6.24 2.74
C ALA A 105 -2.89 -5.72 2.52
N LEU A 106 -2.00 -6.54 1.96
CA LEU A 106 -0.62 -6.14 1.68
C LEU A 106 -0.54 -5.00 0.64
N LYS A 107 -1.33 -5.08 -0.44
CA LYS A 107 -1.38 -4.01 -1.46
C LYS A 107 -1.99 -2.72 -0.93
N SER A 108 -2.99 -2.83 -0.06
CA SER A 108 -3.61 -1.68 0.59
C SER A 108 -2.64 -1.03 1.56
N HIS A 109 -1.92 -1.82 2.35
CA HIS A 109 -0.93 -1.30 3.29
C HIS A 109 0.26 -0.65 2.56
N ASP A 110 0.74 -1.22 1.46
CA ASP A 110 1.76 -0.58 0.62
C ASP A 110 1.30 0.80 0.11
N ASN A 111 0.03 0.92 -0.33
CA ASN A 111 -0.56 2.20 -0.72
C ASN A 111 -0.63 3.20 0.45
N VAL A 112 -1.11 2.77 1.62
CA VAL A 112 -1.19 3.65 2.80
C VAL A 112 0.20 4.07 3.28
N TYR A 113 1.19 3.20 3.17
CA TYR A 113 2.58 3.54 3.45
C TYR A 113 3.12 4.62 2.51
N PHE A 114 2.80 4.55 1.21
CA PHE A 114 3.14 5.63 0.27
C PHE A 114 2.49 6.97 0.68
N GLN A 115 1.25 6.93 1.16
CA GLN A 115 0.54 8.12 1.64
C GLN A 115 1.16 8.69 2.92
N TYR A 116 1.58 7.84 3.85
CA TYR A 116 2.35 8.23 5.03
C TYR A 116 3.68 8.91 4.63
N GLN A 117 4.45 8.31 3.72
CA GLN A 117 5.70 8.91 3.22
C GLN A 117 5.47 10.27 2.52
N SER A 118 4.27 10.49 1.97
CA SER A 118 3.86 11.74 1.32
C SER A 118 3.27 12.77 2.29
N GLY A 119 3.16 12.44 3.58
CA GLY A 119 2.64 13.33 4.62
C GLY A 119 1.11 13.42 4.70
N PHE A 120 0.38 12.51 4.04
CA PHE A 120 -1.09 12.46 4.09
C PHE A 120 -1.64 11.67 5.29
N ILE A 121 -0.81 10.85 5.93
CA ILE A 121 -1.15 10.05 7.12
C ILE A 121 -0.25 10.51 8.26
N ASP A 122 -0.82 10.76 9.44
CA ASP A 122 -0.08 11.14 10.64
C ASP A 122 0.59 9.92 11.31
N GLN A 123 1.50 10.20 12.25
CA GLN A 123 2.28 9.15 12.91
C GLN A 123 1.42 8.19 13.74
N GLU A 124 0.43 8.69 14.48
CA GLU A 124 -0.40 7.86 15.35
C GLU A 124 -1.22 6.86 14.52
N SER A 125 -1.83 7.34 13.43
CA SER A 125 -2.54 6.50 12.47
C SER A 125 -1.63 5.46 11.83
N TRP A 126 -0.39 5.86 11.49
CA TRP A 126 0.59 4.96 10.90
C TRP A 126 1.02 3.84 11.85
N ASP A 127 1.32 4.18 13.11
CA ASP A 127 1.74 3.21 14.13
C ASP A 127 0.67 2.13 14.38
N ALA A 128 -0.62 2.53 14.36
CA ALA A 128 -1.74 1.60 14.47
C ALA A 128 -1.82 0.62 13.28
N LEU A 129 -1.57 1.11 12.06
CA LEU A 129 -1.54 0.27 10.86
C LEU A 129 -0.37 -0.70 10.85
N CYS A 130 0.82 -0.26 11.27
CA CYS A 130 1.98 -1.14 11.47
C CYS A 130 1.68 -2.24 12.49
N THR A 131 1.01 -1.90 13.60
CA THR A 131 0.60 -2.88 14.61
C THR A 131 -0.33 -3.93 14.02
N GLN A 132 -1.34 -3.50 13.24
CA GLN A 132 -2.27 -4.41 12.58
C GLN A 132 -1.55 -5.31 11.56
N LEU A 133 -0.65 -4.74 10.76
CA LEU A 133 0.15 -5.49 9.81
C LEU A 133 1.03 -6.53 10.49
N LYS A 134 1.71 -6.18 11.60
CA LYS A 134 2.56 -7.11 12.36
C LYS A 134 1.76 -8.31 12.89
N ILE A 135 0.58 -8.08 13.46
CA ILE A 135 -0.34 -9.17 13.88
C ILE A 135 -0.64 -10.10 12.70
N GLY A 136 -0.89 -9.52 11.52
CA GLY A 136 -1.11 -10.29 10.31
C GLY A 136 0.10 -11.12 9.88
N LEU A 137 1.29 -10.51 9.86
CA LEU A 137 2.54 -11.16 9.47
C LEU A 137 2.97 -12.28 10.44
N ASP A 138 2.65 -12.15 11.73
CA ASP A 138 3.00 -13.14 12.75
C ASP A 138 2.07 -14.37 12.73
N ASP A 139 0.82 -14.21 12.29
CA ASP A 139 -0.13 -15.33 12.16
C ASP A 139 -0.03 -16.02 10.80
N GLN A 140 0.53 -17.24 10.78
CA GLN A 140 0.65 -18.07 9.59
C GLN A 140 -0.68 -18.38 8.89
N ARG A 141 -1.83 -18.23 9.57
CA ARG A 141 -3.18 -18.48 9.02
C ARG A 141 -3.71 -17.32 8.18
N THR A 142 -3.05 -16.17 8.21
CA THR A 142 -3.38 -15.03 7.35
C THR A 142 -2.67 -15.10 6.01
N TRP A 143 -1.59 -15.88 5.92
CA TRP A 143 -0.71 -16.00 4.75
C TRP A 143 -0.01 -14.72 4.30
N MET A 144 -0.13 -13.62 5.05
CA MET A 144 0.48 -12.35 4.67
C MET A 144 2.01 -12.47 4.54
N LYS A 145 2.66 -13.12 5.50
CA LYS A 145 4.11 -13.35 5.45
C LYS A 145 4.52 -14.25 4.28
N SER A 146 3.81 -15.35 4.06
CA SER A 146 4.10 -16.29 2.97
C SER A 146 3.98 -15.63 1.59
N ILE A 147 2.90 -14.87 1.36
CA ILE A 147 2.67 -14.14 0.10
C ILE A 147 3.75 -13.09 -0.14
N TYR A 148 4.17 -12.38 0.91
CA TYR A 148 5.28 -11.44 0.81
C TYR A 148 6.58 -12.13 0.38
N LEU A 149 6.94 -13.23 1.06
CA LEU A 149 8.20 -13.96 0.85
C LEU A 149 8.27 -14.68 -0.49
N GLU A 150 7.13 -15.10 -1.06
CA GLU A 150 7.10 -15.78 -2.35
C GLU A 150 7.53 -14.87 -3.50
N ASN A 151 7.14 -13.59 -3.45
CA ASN A 151 7.36 -12.63 -4.54
C ASN A 151 7.82 -11.26 -4.03
N PRO A 152 9.00 -11.16 -3.37
CA PRO A 152 9.45 -9.92 -2.73
C PRO A 152 9.63 -8.78 -3.75
N MET A 153 10.09 -9.10 -4.97
CA MET A 153 10.37 -8.11 -6.01
C MET A 153 9.13 -7.39 -6.57
N VAL A 154 7.92 -7.88 -6.26
CA VAL A 154 6.65 -7.25 -6.67
C VAL A 154 6.30 -6.04 -5.79
N TRP A 155 7.00 -5.87 -4.67
CA TRP A 155 6.80 -4.78 -3.71
C TRP A 155 7.81 -3.65 -3.90
N ARG A 156 7.42 -2.41 -3.59
CA ARG A 156 8.33 -1.25 -3.61
C ARG A 156 9.48 -1.49 -2.63
N GLU A 157 10.68 -1.01 -2.97
CA GLU A 157 11.88 -1.16 -2.14
C GLU A 157 11.67 -0.67 -0.71
N SER A 158 11.17 0.56 -0.55
CA SER A 158 10.88 1.11 0.77
C SER A 158 9.86 0.29 1.57
N TYR A 159 8.93 -0.39 0.88
CA TYR A 159 7.94 -1.24 1.55
C TYR A 159 8.54 -2.58 1.97
N ARG A 160 9.50 -3.11 1.21
CA ARG A 160 10.26 -4.29 1.62
C ARG A 160 11.07 -4.02 2.88
N GLU A 161 11.79 -2.89 2.94
CA GLU A 161 12.55 -2.46 4.11
C GLU A 161 11.65 -2.38 5.36
N LEU A 162 10.45 -1.79 5.23
CA LEU A 162 9.46 -1.75 6.31
C LEU A 162 9.03 -3.15 6.76
N ILE A 163 8.71 -4.04 5.82
CA ILE A 163 8.25 -5.40 6.14
C ILE A 163 9.38 -6.20 6.82
N GLU A 164 10.62 -6.02 6.37
CA GLU A 164 11.80 -6.63 6.98
C GLU A 164 11.98 -6.17 8.44
N GLU A 165 11.86 -4.86 8.72
CA GLU A 165 11.87 -4.32 10.09
C GLU A 165 10.75 -4.87 10.96
N LEU A 166 9.56 -5.11 10.39
CA LEU A 166 8.42 -5.66 11.15
C LEU A 166 8.56 -7.15 11.46
N ILE A 167 9.30 -7.90 10.63
CA ILE A 167 9.50 -9.35 10.75
C ILE A 167 10.71 -9.70 11.62
N GLU A 168 11.67 -8.80 11.78
CA GLU A 168 12.74 -8.90 12.80
C GLU A 168 12.19 -8.84 14.24
#